data_AF-A0A6A4S437-F1
#
_entry.id   AF-A0A6A4S437-F1
#
_cell.length_a   1.000
_cell.length_b   1.000
_cell.length_c   1.000
_cell.angle_alpha   90.00
_cell.angle_beta   90.00
_cell.angle_gamma   90.00
#
_symmetry.space_group_name_H-M   'P 1'
#
loop_
_entity.id
_entity.type
_entity.pdbx_description
1 polymer ?
#
loop_
_entity_poly.entity_id
_entity_poly.type
_entity_poly.pdbx_seq_one_letter_code
_entity_poly.pdbx_strand_id
1 'polypeptide(L)'
;MNDTSSEATGPAQGFSAGLFAFYHDDEGEPLTPRFASGLPAFNESLGLYQWSEAVIRRVSRLWDIRGGVMVRHQVHVLVTPRVVEEARRHFNCPILEGMELENQGGTGTELNHWEKRLLENEAMTGSHTQNRVFSRLTLAIMEDSGWYRANYSLAQRLDWGHSLGCDFVMKSCKFWMDRQRQRRQAVTPYCDTVRASPLQLTCRQDQLAVAVCNLQRRRGSGWNPAWTANRRLFSITTAMGSRLLLLLNRLRDDSVGM
;
A
#
# COMPACT_ATOMS: atom_id res chain seq x y z
N MET A 1 24.26 -7.32 12.75
CA MET A 1 23.55 -8.29 11.88
C MET A 1 22.58 -7.50 11.03
N ASN A 2 22.76 -7.57 9.72
CA ASN A 2 22.06 -6.77 8.71
C ASN A 2 20.57 -7.09 8.72
N ASP A 3 19.72 -6.07 8.79
CA ASP A 3 18.28 -6.23 8.76
C ASP A 3 17.75 -6.19 7.33
N THR A 4 17.94 -7.30 6.63
CA THR A 4 17.22 -7.67 5.40
C THR A 4 15.78 -8.13 5.69
N SER A 5 15.29 -8.07 6.93
CA SER A 5 14.07 -8.78 7.32
C SER A 5 12.77 -8.03 6.98
N SER A 6 12.77 -6.72 6.72
CA SER A 6 11.49 -6.01 6.48
C SER A 6 10.90 -6.26 5.10
N GLU A 7 11.75 -6.41 4.09
CA GLU A 7 11.33 -6.85 2.75
C GLU A 7 10.98 -8.36 2.77
N ALA A 8 11.58 -9.11 3.71
CA ALA A 8 11.34 -10.53 3.93
C ALA A 8 10.19 -10.86 4.92
N THR A 9 9.51 -9.87 5.51
CA THR A 9 8.49 -10.11 6.56
C THR A 9 7.04 -10.04 6.06
N GLY A 10 6.79 -9.42 4.90
CA GLY A 10 5.49 -9.47 4.22
C GLY A 10 5.00 -10.90 3.98
N PRO A 11 5.79 -11.72 3.27
CA PRO A 11 5.47 -13.13 3.08
C PRO A 11 5.37 -13.93 4.37
N ALA A 12 6.17 -13.57 5.40
CA ALA A 12 6.24 -14.31 6.66
C ALA A 12 5.06 -14.05 7.62
N GLN A 13 4.16 -13.11 7.30
CA GLN A 13 3.07 -12.66 8.18
C GLN A 13 1.70 -12.70 7.50
N GLY A 14 1.61 -13.34 6.34
CA GLY A 14 0.36 -13.54 5.62
C GLY A 14 -0.06 -12.46 4.65
N PHE A 15 0.75 -11.42 4.46
CA PHE A 15 0.56 -10.45 3.40
C PHE A 15 1.43 -10.80 2.19
N SER A 16 0.94 -11.69 1.33
CA SER A 16 1.58 -12.04 0.06
C SER A 16 0.59 -12.60 -0.96
N ALA A 17 0.87 -12.37 -2.23
CA ALA A 17 0.15 -12.91 -3.38
C ALA A 17 -0.05 -14.42 -3.32
N GLY A 18 0.92 -15.17 -2.76
CA GLY A 18 0.80 -16.62 -2.59
C GLY A 18 -0.13 -17.08 -1.47
N LEU A 19 -0.52 -16.16 -0.58
CA LEU A 19 -1.25 -16.47 0.65
C LEU A 19 -2.68 -15.94 0.65
N PHE A 20 -3.02 -14.95 -0.18
CA PHE A 20 -4.37 -14.37 -0.23
C PHE A 20 -5.47 -15.39 -0.52
N ALA A 21 -5.18 -16.38 -1.35
CA ALA A 21 -6.14 -17.45 -1.59
C ALA A 21 -6.47 -18.21 -0.31
N PHE A 22 -5.57 -18.27 0.67
CA PHE A 22 -5.72 -19.01 1.92
C PHE A 22 -6.41 -18.26 3.06
N TYR A 23 -6.97 -17.08 2.80
CA TYR A 23 -7.66 -16.32 3.85
C TYR A 23 -8.98 -16.97 4.25
N HIS A 24 -9.37 -16.73 5.50
CA HIS A 24 -10.60 -17.22 6.13
C HIS A 24 -11.39 -16.04 6.71
N ASP A 25 -12.70 -16.21 6.88
CA ASP A 25 -13.52 -15.29 7.67
C ASP A 25 -13.37 -15.52 9.18
N ASP A 26 -14.16 -14.80 9.96
CA ASP A 26 -14.11 -14.83 11.43
C ASP A 26 -14.62 -16.16 12.00
N GLU A 27 -15.43 -16.88 11.23
CA GLU A 27 -15.94 -18.22 11.54
C GLU A 27 -14.91 -19.32 11.16
N GLY A 28 -13.83 -18.96 10.47
CA GLY A 28 -12.79 -19.88 10.00
C GLY A 28 -13.11 -20.51 8.65
N GLU A 29 -14.16 -20.06 7.95
CA GLU A 29 -14.52 -20.56 6.64
C GLU A 29 -13.67 -19.91 5.54
N PRO A 30 -13.21 -20.68 4.53
CA PRO A 30 -12.39 -20.13 3.45
C PRO A 30 -13.08 -19.03 2.64
N LEU A 31 -12.45 -17.87 2.51
CA LEU A 31 -12.93 -16.80 1.63
C LEU A 31 -12.79 -17.16 0.14
N THR A 32 -11.97 -18.14 -0.18
CA THR A 32 -11.76 -18.66 -1.54
C THR A 32 -12.18 -20.12 -1.61
N PRO A 33 -12.99 -20.52 -2.62
CA PRO A 33 -13.40 -21.91 -2.80
C PRO A 33 -12.21 -22.89 -2.82
N ARG A 34 -12.40 -24.04 -2.16
CA ARG A 34 -11.42 -25.13 -2.10
C ARG A 34 -11.87 -26.32 -2.93
N PHE A 35 -10.93 -27.03 -3.53
CA PHE A 35 -11.18 -28.39 -4.00
C PHE A 35 -11.30 -29.36 -2.84
N ALA A 36 -11.70 -30.61 -3.12
CA ALA A 36 -11.74 -31.69 -2.11
C ALA A 36 -10.38 -31.94 -1.43
N SER A 37 -9.28 -31.53 -2.06
CA SER A 37 -7.92 -31.56 -1.48
C SER A 37 -7.68 -30.51 -0.39
N GLY A 38 -8.64 -29.59 -0.16
CA GLY A 38 -8.47 -28.45 0.74
C GLY A 38 -7.68 -27.28 0.15
N LEU A 39 -7.20 -27.39 -1.09
CA LEU A 39 -6.42 -26.34 -1.76
C LEU A 39 -7.29 -25.48 -2.70
N PRO A 40 -7.04 -24.16 -2.78
CA PRO A 40 -7.59 -23.32 -3.85
C PRO A 40 -7.09 -23.70 -5.24
N ALA A 41 -7.72 -23.16 -6.27
CA ALA A 41 -7.25 -23.31 -7.65
C ALA A 41 -5.84 -22.73 -7.83
N PHE A 42 -4.95 -23.49 -8.46
CA PHE A 42 -3.60 -23.06 -8.76
C PHE A 42 -3.49 -22.55 -10.20
N ASN A 43 -2.88 -21.39 -10.40
CA ASN A 43 -2.61 -20.84 -11.73
C ASN A 43 -1.14 -21.07 -12.08
N GLU A 44 -0.88 -22.03 -12.96
CA GLU A 44 0.48 -22.39 -13.36
C GLU A 44 1.23 -21.26 -14.06
N SER A 45 0.54 -20.41 -14.82
CA SER A 45 1.17 -19.29 -15.53
C SER A 45 1.67 -18.20 -14.58
N LEU A 46 0.99 -18.02 -13.45
CA LEU A 46 1.38 -17.05 -12.42
C LEU A 46 2.22 -17.69 -11.30
N GLY A 47 2.19 -19.02 -11.17
CA GLY A 47 2.84 -19.74 -10.07
C GLY A 47 2.19 -19.49 -8.71
N LEU A 48 0.89 -19.17 -8.68
CA LEU A 48 0.18 -18.75 -7.47
C LEU A 48 -1.21 -19.39 -7.36
N TYR A 49 -1.62 -19.66 -6.12
CA TYR A 49 -3.01 -19.97 -5.82
C TYR A 49 -3.90 -18.75 -6.07
N GLN A 50 -5.02 -18.98 -6.75
CA GLN A 50 -5.95 -17.92 -7.15
C GLN A 50 -6.92 -17.62 -6.03
N TRP A 51 -6.89 -16.38 -5.55
CA TRP A 51 -7.86 -15.83 -4.62
C TRP A 51 -9.22 -15.61 -5.30
N SER A 52 -10.28 -15.51 -4.49
CA SER A 52 -11.61 -15.12 -4.96
C SER A 52 -11.80 -13.59 -4.98
N GLU A 53 -12.90 -13.14 -5.59
CA GLU A 53 -13.37 -11.75 -5.55
C GLU A 53 -13.83 -11.30 -4.13
N ALA A 54 -13.87 -12.20 -3.15
CA ALA A 54 -14.08 -11.84 -1.75
C ALA A 54 -12.80 -11.33 -1.08
N VAL A 55 -11.62 -11.63 -1.65
CA VAL A 55 -10.32 -11.22 -1.10
C VAL A 55 -9.74 -10.06 -1.89
N ILE A 56 -9.59 -10.21 -3.20
CA ILE A 56 -9.03 -9.18 -4.08
C ILE A 56 -9.90 -9.03 -5.32
N ARG A 57 -10.15 -7.78 -5.71
CA ARG A 57 -10.86 -7.44 -6.95
C ARG A 57 -9.98 -6.61 -7.87
N ARG A 58 -10.22 -6.72 -9.17
CA ARG A 58 -9.64 -5.79 -10.15
C ARG A 58 -10.60 -4.63 -10.40
N VAL A 59 -10.13 -3.41 -10.20
CA VAL A 59 -10.94 -2.19 -10.37
C VAL A 59 -10.28 -1.27 -11.39
N SER A 60 -11.12 -0.60 -12.19
CA SER A 60 -10.70 0.40 -13.16
C SER A 60 -10.87 1.81 -12.60
N ARG A 61 -9.78 2.57 -12.49
CA ARG A 61 -9.78 3.99 -12.11
C ARG A 61 -9.61 4.87 -13.34
N LEU A 62 -10.29 6.02 -13.36
CA LEU A 62 -10.05 7.06 -14.37
C LEU A 62 -8.85 7.91 -13.93
N TRP A 63 -7.79 7.93 -14.73
CA TRP A 63 -6.47 8.42 -14.34
C TRP A 63 -6.04 9.62 -15.18
N ASP A 64 -5.85 10.77 -14.54
CA ASP A 64 -5.33 11.98 -15.20
C ASP A 64 -3.82 11.85 -15.37
N ILE A 65 -3.38 11.87 -16.62
CA ILE A 65 -1.97 11.86 -17.02
C ILE A 65 -1.60 13.19 -17.72
N ARG A 66 -0.35 13.33 -18.12
CA ARG A 66 0.12 14.54 -18.81
C ARG A 66 -0.69 14.81 -20.09
N GLY A 67 -0.93 16.09 -20.37
CA GLY A 67 -1.53 16.55 -21.62
C GLY A 67 -3.06 16.62 -21.59
N GLY A 68 -3.66 16.54 -20.40
CA GLY A 68 -5.13 16.55 -20.25
C GLY A 68 -5.78 15.24 -20.72
N VAL A 69 -4.98 14.17 -20.83
CA VAL A 69 -5.46 12.86 -21.25
C VAL A 69 -5.91 12.08 -20.02
N MET A 70 -7.10 11.47 -20.11
CA MET A 70 -7.60 10.55 -19.10
C MET A 70 -7.46 9.12 -19.62
N VAL A 71 -6.88 8.23 -18.83
CA VAL A 71 -6.72 6.81 -19.18
C VAL A 71 -7.42 5.90 -18.17
N ARG A 72 -7.74 4.67 -18.59
CA ARG A 72 -8.22 3.63 -17.66
C ARG A 72 -7.01 2.96 -17.03
N HIS A 73 -6.88 3.10 -15.71
CA HIS A 73 -5.83 2.47 -14.92
C HIS A 73 -6.42 1.28 -14.16
N GLN A 74 -5.90 0.08 -14.40
CA GLN A 74 -6.32 -1.12 -13.66
C GLN A 74 -5.49 -1.24 -12.39
N VAL A 75 -6.16 -1.50 -11.28
CA VAL A 75 -5.55 -1.73 -9.95
C VAL A 75 -6.15 -3.00 -9.34
N HIS A 76 -5.37 -3.68 -8.51
CA HIS A 76 -5.88 -4.72 -7.63
C HIS A 76 -6.17 -4.08 -6.27
N VAL A 77 -7.37 -4.31 -5.76
CA VAL A 77 -7.79 -3.83 -4.43
C VAL A 77 -8.08 -5.01 -3.54
N LEU A 78 -7.56 -4.97 -2.32
CA LEU A 78 -7.86 -5.94 -1.27
C LEU A 78 -9.14 -5.48 -0.55
N VAL A 79 -10.16 -6.34 -0.55
CA VAL A 79 -11.56 -5.99 -0.22
C VAL A 79 -12.08 -6.72 1.02
N THR A 80 -11.19 -7.27 1.83
CA THR A 80 -11.57 -7.95 3.08
C THR A 80 -12.12 -6.96 4.10
N PRO A 81 -13.02 -7.39 5.01
CA PRO A 81 -13.87 -6.49 5.77
C PRO A 81 -13.12 -5.42 6.59
N ARG A 82 -12.12 -5.81 7.39
CA ARG A 82 -11.38 -4.87 8.25
C ARG A 82 -10.48 -3.95 7.42
N VAL A 83 -9.89 -4.47 6.35
CA VAL A 83 -9.08 -3.64 5.44
C VAL A 83 -9.94 -2.56 4.79
N VAL A 84 -11.16 -2.89 4.33
CA VAL A 84 -12.10 -1.89 3.81
C VAL A 84 -12.44 -0.86 4.88
N GLU A 85 -12.78 -1.30 6.09
CA GLU A 85 -13.13 -0.42 7.20
C GLU A 85 -11.99 0.57 7.52
N GLU A 86 -10.79 0.06 7.76
CA GLU A 86 -9.64 0.87 8.15
C GLU A 86 -9.13 1.75 7.00
N ALA A 87 -9.26 1.32 5.74
CA ALA A 87 -8.94 2.18 4.59
C ALA A 87 -9.93 3.34 4.46
N ARG A 88 -11.23 3.08 4.58
CA ARG A 88 -12.27 4.14 4.56
C ARG A 88 -12.05 5.14 5.68
N ARG A 89 -11.77 4.65 6.88
CA ARG A 89 -11.45 5.47 8.05
C ARG A 89 -10.19 6.30 7.85
N HIS A 90 -9.11 5.68 7.35
CA HIS A 90 -7.83 6.34 7.15
C HIS A 90 -7.93 7.48 6.15
N PHE A 91 -8.49 7.24 4.97
CA PHE A 91 -8.58 8.27 3.92
C PHE A 91 -9.78 9.22 4.09
N ASN A 92 -10.71 8.93 5.02
CA ASN A 92 -12.02 9.58 5.09
C ASN A 92 -12.78 9.51 3.75
N CYS A 93 -12.93 8.28 3.23
CA CYS A 93 -13.62 8.02 1.96
C CYS A 93 -14.61 6.86 2.11
N PRO A 94 -15.91 7.11 2.36
CA PRO A 94 -16.88 6.06 2.65
C PRO A 94 -17.21 5.14 1.46
N ILE A 95 -16.96 5.60 0.23
CA ILE A 95 -17.23 4.84 -1.00
C ILE A 95 -16.05 3.96 -1.44
N LEU A 96 -14.93 3.99 -0.70
CA LEU A 96 -13.75 3.21 -1.06
C LEU A 96 -14.06 1.71 -0.98
N GLU A 97 -13.74 0.97 -2.04
CA GLU A 97 -14.08 -0.45 -2.19
C GLU A 97 -13.09 -1.37 -1.47
N GLY A 98 -11.87 -0.89 -1.22
CA GLY A 98 -10.77 -1.64 -0.62
C GLY A 98 -9.46 -0.87 -0.71
N MET A 99 -8.37 -1.50 -0.27
CA MET A 99 -7.04 -0.90 -0.28
C MET A 99 -6.25 -1.35 -1.52
N GLU A 100 -5.68 -0.41 -2.28
CA GLU A 100 -4.88 -0.73 -3.46
C GLU A 100 -3.58 -1.45 -3.08
N LEU A 101 -3.30 -2.54 -3.79
CA LEU A 101 -2.03 -3.25 -3.75
C LEU A 101 -1.04 -2.63 -4.76
N GLU A 102 0.24 -2.76 -4.47
CA GLU A 102 1.32 -2.29 -5.34
C GLU A 102 1.20 -2.91 -6.73
N ASN A 103 1.28 -2.06 -7.75
CA ASN A 103 1.09 -2.44 -9.16
C ASN A 103 2.34 -2.19 -10.03
N GLN A 104 3.50 -1.95 -9.40
CA GLN A 104 4.79 -1.77 -10.05
C GLN A 104 5.87 -2.66 -9.41
N GLY A 105 7.01 -2.82 -10.09
CA GLY A 105 8.18 -3.56 -9.58
C GLY A 105 8.27 -5.04 -10.01
N GLY A 106 7.33 -5.52 -10.84
CA GLY A 106 7.33 -6.87 -11.40
C GLY A 106 6.78 -7.94 -10.44
N THR A 107 6.81 -9.21 -10.85
CA THR A 107 6.13 -10.35 -10.19
C THR A 107 6.48 -10.55 -8.70
N GLY A 108 7.64 -10.08 -8.24
CA GLY A 108 8.03 -10.15 -6.83
C GLY A 108 7.54 -8.99 -5.95
N THR A 109 7.24 -7.83 -6.55
CA THR A 109 6.82 -6.62 -5.81
C THR A 109 5.32 -6.39 -5.92
N GLU A 110 4.76 -6.66 -7.10
CA GLU A 110 3.33 -6.53 -7.38
C GLU A 110 2.54 -7.42 -6.43
N LEU A 111 1.42 -6.93 -5.90
CA LEU A 111 0.49 -7.64 -5.01
C LEU A 111 1.01 -8.00 -3.61
N ASN A 112 2.33 -8.01 -3.36
CA ASN A 112 2.90 -8.34 -2.05
C ASN A 112 3.00 -7.16 -1.09
N HIS A 113 2.65 -5.97 -1.55
CA HIS A 113 2.81 -4.73 -0.80
C HIS A 113 1.61 -3.83 -0.97
N TRP A 114 1.45 -2.90 -0.03
CA TRP A 114 0.56 -1.77 -0.21
C TRP A 114 1.05 -0.81 -1.29
N GLU A 115 0.12 -0.20 -2.03
CA GLU A 115 0.42 0.85 -3.02
C GLU A 115 1.15 2.03 -2.35
N LYS A 116 2.44 2.19 -2.68
CA LYS A 116 3.28 3.20 -2.03
C LYS A 116 2.78 4.62 -2.23
N ARG A 117 2.14 4.94 -3.37
CA ARG A 117 1.54 6.27 -3.62
C ARG A 117 0.57 6.69 -2.51
N LEU A 118 -0.13 5.72 -1.93
CA LEU A 118 -1.21 5.94 -0.98
C LEU A 118 -0.79 5.81 0.48
N LEU A 119 0.25 5.05 0.77
CA LEU A 119 0.63 4.70 2.15
C LEU A 119 2.11 4.94 2.50
N GLU A 120 2.96 5.31 1.54
CA GLU A 120 4.37 5.73 1.67
C GLU A 120 5.23 5.01 2.72
N ASN A 121 5.19 5.43 4.00
CA ASN A 121 5.97 4.89 5.12
C ASN A 121 5.23 3.84 5.96
N GLU A 122 4.10 3.35 5.47
CA GLU A 122 3.47 2.16 6.03
C GLU A 122 4.43 0.96 5.93
N ALA A 123 4.50 0.16 7.00
CA ALA A 123 5.47 -0.91 7.18
C ALA A 123 5.49 -1.94 6.05
N MET A 124 4.36 -2.15 5.36
CA MET A 124 4.18 -3.18 4.33
C MET A 124 4.17 -2.59 2.91
N THR A 125 4.76 -1.42 2.71
CA THR A 125 5.04 -0.86 1.37
C THR A 125 6.38 -1.38 0.83
N GLY A 126 6.48 -1.58 -0.49
CA GLY A 126 7.62 -2.24 -1.15
C GLY A 126 8.92 -1.43 -1.27
N SER A 127 9.31 -0.69 -0.23
CA SER A 127 10.58 0.06 -0.22
C SER A 127 11.01 0.44 1.19
N HIS A 128 12.33 0.48 1.44
CA HIS A 128 12.86 1.00 2.69
C HIS A 128 12.55 2.49 2.86
N THR A 129 11.68 2.81 3.82
CA THR A 129 11.41 4.17 4.30
C THR A 129 11.97 4.34 5.72
N GLN A 130 12.33 5.57 6.08
CA GLN A 130 12.63 5.88 7.48
C GLN A 130 11.34 5.96 8.28
N ASN A 131 11.40 5.47 9.52
CA ASN A 131 10.27 5.44 10.45
C ASN A 131 9.04 4.74 9.83
N ARG A 132 9.20 3.44 9.57
CA ARG A 132 8.10 2.57 9.17
C ARG A 132 7.00 2.60 10.23
N VAL A 133 5.75 2.67 9.77
CA VAL A 133 4.56 2.75 10.61
C VAL A 133 3.76 1.46 10.46
N PHE A 134 3.62 0.71 11.55
CA PHE A 134 2.67 -0.40 11.65
C PHE A 134 1.29 0.18 11.91
N SER A 135 0.62 0.54 10.82
CA SER A 135 -0.68 1.22 10.89
C SER A 135 -1.81 0.24 11.19
N ARG A 136 -3.02 0.79 11.42
CA ARG A 136 -4.24 -0.02 11.52
C ARG A 136 -4.48 -0.87 10.26
N LEU A 137 -3.99 -0.45 9.09
CA LEU A 137 -4.10 -1.23 7.85
C LEU A 137 -3.25 -2.50 7.87
N THR A 138 -2.03 -2.45 8.43
CA THR A 138 -1.20 -3.66 8.60
C THR A 138 -1.86 -4.63 9.57
N LEU A 139 -2.41 -4.12 10.67
CA LEU A 139 -3.14 -4.96 11.63
C LEU A 139 -4.40 -5.57 11.01
N ALA A 140 -5.12 -4.79 10.19
CA ALA A 140 -6.32 -5.24 9.51
C ALA A 140 -6.06 -6.39 8.55
N ILE A 141 -5.04 -6.30 7.70
CA ILE A 141 -4.73 -7.42 6.77
C ILE A 141 -4.23 -8.66 7.50
N MET A 142 -3.48 -8.49 8.60
CA MET A 142 -3.07 -9.61 9.44
C MET A 142 -4.27 -10.30 10.06
N GLU A 143 -5.24 -9.55 10.59
CA GLU A 143 -6.44 -10.13 11.17
C GLU A 143 -7.36 -10.75 10.12
N ASP A 144 -7.58 -10.08 8.99
CA ASP A 144 -8.37 -10.60 7.86
C ASP A 144 -7.74 -11.80 7.15
N SER A 145 -6.49 -12.16 7.46
CA SER A 145 -5.90 -13.43 7.01
C SER A 145 -6.53 -14.65 7.69
N GLY A 146 -7.16 -14.45 8.85
CA GLY A 146 -7.67 -15.51 9.72
C GLY A 146 -6.61 -16.16 10.62
N TRP A 147 -5.33 -15.77 10.54
CA TRP A 147 -4.24 -16.39 11.31
C TRP A 147 -3.85 -15.63 12.59
N TYR A 148 -4.29 -14.39 12.71
CA TYR A 148 -3.91 -13.50 13.80
C TYR A 148 -5.13 -12.82 14.40
N ARG A 149 -5.04 -12.45 15.67
CA ARG A 149 -5.92 -11.45 16.28
C ARG A 149 -5.08 -10.22 16.59
N ALA A 150 -5.44 -9.07 16.04
CA ALA A 150 -4.64 -7.87 16.17
C ALA A 150 -5.11 -7.01 17.34
N ASN A 151 -4.15 -6.51 18.12
CA ASN A 151 -4.44 -5.49 19.13
C ASN A 151 -4.28 -4.09 18.52
N TYR A 152 -5.39 -3.54 18.03
CA TYR A 152 -5.43 -2.22 17.41
C TYR A 152 -5.05 -1.04 18.31
N SER A 153 -4.98 -1.22 19.64
CA SER A 153 -4.47 -0.18 20.56
C SER A 153 -2.97 0.08 20.39
N LEU A 154 -2.24 -0.88 19.79
CA LEU A 154 -0.82 -0.77 19.52
C LEU A 154 -0.52 -0.24 18.11
N ALA A 155 -1.55 0.03 17.31
CA ALA A 155 -1.39 0.59 15.98
C ALA A 155 -0.76 1.99 16.05
N GLN A 156 0.23 2.22 15.20
CA GLN A 156 0.84 3.53 15.03
C GLN A 156 -0.02 4.40 14.11
N ARG A 157 -0.01 5.71 14.36
CA ARG A 157 -0.69 6.69 13.49
C ARG A 157 0.11 6.87 12.20
N LEU A 158 -0.55 6.63 11.07
CA LEU A 158 -0.03 6.97 9.74
C LEU A 158 -0.60 8.33 9.32
N ASP A 159 0.24 9.34 9.11
CA ASP A 159 -0.23 10.66 8.66
C ASP A 159 -0.35 10.75 7.13
N TRP A 160 0.42 9.95 6.39
CA TRP A 160 0.37 9.95 4.92
C TRP A 160 -1.02 9.49 4.44
N GLY A 161 -1.72 10.34 3.69
CA GLY A 161 -3.05 10.02 3.16
C GLY A 161 -4.19 10.23 4.15
N HIS A 162 -3.91 10.49 5.43
CA HIS A 162 -4.93 10.57 6.46
C HIS A 162 -5.92 11.71 6.18
N SER A 163 -7.22 11.37 6.11
CA SER A 163 -8.32 12.31 5.86
C SER A 163 -8.22 13.14 4.56
N LEU A 164 -7.46 12.68 3.55
CA LEU A 164 -7.30 13.41 2.28
C LEU A 164 -8.42 13.18 1.26
N GLY A 165 -9.39 12.34 1.59
CA GLY A 165 -10.64 12.13 0.86
C GLY A 165 -10.52 11.25 -0.38
N CYS A 166 -11.67 10.97 -1.00
CA CYS A 166 -11.78 10.02 -2.12
C CYS A 166 -10.95 10.41 -3.36
N ASP A 167 -10.79 11.71 -3.63
CA ASP A 167 -9.97 12.15 -4.77
C ASP A 167 -8.49 11.77 -4.59
N PHE A 168 -7.98 11.75 -3.35
CA PHE A 168 -6.60 11.34 -3.08
C PHE A 168 -6.40 9.86 -3.37
N VAL A 169 -7.32 9.04 -2.85
CA VAL A 169 -7.16 7.58 -2.92
C VAL A 169 -7.51 7.03 -4.30
N MET A 170 -8.58 7.51 -4.94
CA MET A 170 -9.13 6.91 -6.18
C MET A 170 -8.67 7.58 -7.48
N LYS A 171 -7.97 8.72 -7.43
CA LYS A 171 -7.49 9.45 -8.62
C LYS A 171 -5.97 9.52 -8.65
N SER A 172 -5.43 10.01 -9.77
CA SER A 172 -3.98 10.20 -9.90
C SER A 172 -3.47 11.30 -8.95
N CYS A 173 -2.21 11.19 -8.53
CA CYS A 173 -1.58 12.23 -7.71
C CYS A 173 -1.58 13.60 -8.42
N LYS A 174 -1.47 13.61 -9.76
CA LYS A 174 -1.63 14.81 -10.58
C LYS A 174 -3.02 15.43 -10.40
N PHE A 175 -4.08 14.65 -10.60
CA PHE A 175 -5.46 15.14 -10.45
C PHE A 175 -5.68 15.78 -9.08
N TRP A 176 -5.26 15.08 -8.03
CA TRP A 176 -5.42 15.56 -6.67
C TRP A 176 -4.61 16.85 -6.43
N MET A 177 -3.32 16.88 -6.83
CA MET A 177 -2.49 18.08 -6.69
C MET A 177 -3.04 19.29 -7.46
N ASP A 178 -3.54 19.09 -8.68
CA ASP A 178 -4.13 20.15 -9.48
C ASP A 178 -5.39 20.71 -8.82
N ARG A 179 -6.21 19.84 -8.22
CA ARG A 179 -7.38 20.25 -7.46
C ARG A 179 -7.02 21.02 -6.18
N GLN A 180 -5.95 20.64 -5.48
CA GLN A 180 -5.44 21.41 -4.34
C GLN A 180 -4.98 22.80 -4.77
N ARG A 181 -4.25 22.91 -5.89
CA ARG A 181 -3.80 24.19 -6.46
C ARG A 181 -4.96 25.12 -6.80
N GLN A 182 -6.00 24.59 -7.45
CA GLN A 182 -7.21 25.36 -7.76
C GLN A 182 -7.87 25.94 -6.50
N ARG A 183 -7.79 25.21 -5.38
CA ARG A 183 -8.29 25.64 -4.07
C ARG A 183 -7.30 26.47 -3.26
N ARG A 184 -6.10 26.74 -3.79
CA ARG A 184 -4.99 27.40 -3.07
C ARG A 184 -4.61 26.67 -1.77
N GLN A 185 -4.70 25.34 -1.78
CA GLN A 185 -4.34 24.46 -0.67
C GLN A 185 -2.95 23.84 -0.91
N ALA A 186 -2.30 23.40 0.17
CA ALA A 186 -1.02 22.72 0.10
C ALA A 186 -1.14 21.39 -0.66
N VAL A 187 -0.13 21.05 -1.45
CA VAL A 187 -0.05 19.77 -2.18
C VAL A 187 0.59 18.66 -1.35
N THR A 188 0.92 18.90 -0.08
CA THR A 188 1.38 17.89 0.87
C THR A 188 0.32 16.80 1.06
N PRO A 189 0.67 15.51 1.05
CA PRO A 189 2.01 14.95 1.20
C PRO A 189 2.79 14.84 -0.11
N TYR A 190 2.22 15.25 -1.25
CA TYR A 190 2.97 15.36 -2.49
C TYR A 190 3.83 16.63 -2.56
N CYS A 191 4.72 16.72 -3.56
CA CYS A 191 5.57 17.88 -3.82
C CYS A 191 5.61 18.20 -5.31
N ASP A 192 5.92 19.45 -5.62
CA ASP A 192 5.99 19.97 -6.98
C ASP A 192 7.25 20.76 -7.29
N THR A 193 8.22 20.75 -6.38
CA THR A 193 9.53 21.33 -6.61
C THR A 193 10.43 20.36 -7.36
N VAL A 194 10.96 20.78 -8.53
CA VAL A 194 11.93 19.97 -9.27
C VAL A 194 13.21 19.83 -8.45
N ARG A 195 13.71 18.59 -8.32
CA ARG A 195 14.99 18.30 -7.69
C ARG A 195 16.11 19.11 -8.35
N ALA A 196 16.80 19.90 -7.54
CA ALA A 196 17.91 20.74 -7.95
C ALA A 196 19.19 20.41 -7.16
N SER A 197 20.30 21.04 -7.54
CA SER A 197 21.55 21.07 -6.78
C SER A 197 21.85 22.53 -6.40
N PRO A 198 22.00 22.88 -5.11
CA PRO A 198 21.98 22.00 -3.94
C PRO A 198 20.59 21.38 -3.67
N LEU A 199 20.56 20.28 -2.90
CA LEU A 199 19.30 19.61 -2.56
C LEU A 199 18.47 20.50 -1.62
N GLN A 200 17.21 20.69 -1.98
CA GLN A 200 16.24 21.35 -1.10
C GLN A 200 15.69 20.33 -0.10
N LEU A 201 16.14 20.45 1.15
CA LEU A 201 15.67 19.63 2.26
C LEU A 201 14.34 20.18 2.77
N THR A 202 13.42 19.26 3.08
CA THR A 202 12.11 19.55 3.68
C THR A 202 11.87 18.58 4.84
N CYS A 203 10.84 18.81 5.64
CA CYS A 203 10.40 17.81 6.61
C CYS A 203 9.25 16.99 6.02
N ARG A 204 9.18 15.70 6.34
CA ARG A 204 7.98 14.90 6.13
C ARG A 204 6.81 15.50 6.94
N GLN A 205 5.57 15.24 6.53
CA GLN A 205 4.39 15.85 7.15
C GLN A 205 4.28 15.61 8.67
N ASP A 206 4.85 14.51 9.17
CA ASP A 206 4.88 14.16 10.60
C ASP A 206 6.07 14.74 11.37
N GLN A 207 6.96 15.46 10.68
CA GLN A 207 8.20 16.05 11.21
C GLN A 207 9.20 15.03 11.78
N LEU A 208 9.03 13.73 11.51
CA LEU A 208 9.90 12.68 12.03
C LEU A 208 11.06 12.35 11.09
N ALA A 209 11.04 12.84 9.84
CA ALA A 209 12.06 12.55 8.84
C ALA A 209 12.35 13.75 7.94
N VAL A 210 13.60 13.84 7.48
CA VAL A 210 14.00 14.77 6.41
C VAL A 210 13.59 14.17 5.07
N ALA A 211 12.88 14.95 4.28
CA ALA A 211 12.37 14.57 2.97
C ALA A 211 12.98 15.45 1.88
N VAL A 212 13.19 14.85 0.70
CA VAL A 212 13.56 15.58 -0.52
C VAL A 212 12.53 15.30 -1.59
N CYS A 213 12.06 16.36 -2.25
CA CYS A 213 11.23 16.21 -3.43
C CYS A 213 12.08 15.63 -4.57
N ASN A 214 11.74 14.42 -5.00
CA ASN A 214 12.45 13.69 -6.04
C ASN A 214 11.72 13.79 -7.40
N LEU A 215 11.11 14.95 -7.67
CA LEU A 215 10.56 15.27 -8.98
C LEU A 215 11.70 15.57 -9.97
N GLN A 216 11.79 14.83 -11.07
CA GLN A 216 12.91 14.93 -12.02
C GLN A 216 12.49 15.38 -13.43
N ARG A 217 13.37 16.21 -14.02
CA ARG A 217 13.59 16.48 -15.44
C ARG A 217 13.74 15.24 -16.33
N ARG A 218 12.68 14.58 -16.82
CA ARG A 218 12.87 13.56 -17.89
C ARG A 218 13.06 14.26 -19.25
N ARG A 219 14.29 14.24 -19.79
CA ARG A 219 14.56 14.63 -21.19
C ARG A 219 14.21 13.45 -22.10
N GLY A 220 13.09 13.54 -22.82
CA GLY A 220 12.85 12.71 -23.99
C GLY A 220 13.54 13.32 -25.20
N SER A 221 14.29 12.53 -25.96
CA SER A 221 14.70 12.86 -27.33
C SER A 221 13.44 13.05 -28.18
N GLY A 222 13.17 14.28 -28.60
CA GLY A 222 12.00 14.65 -29.39
C GLY A 222 10.95 15.40 -28.56
N TRP A 223 10.96 16.72 -28.71
CA TRP A 223 9.92 17.71 -28.42
C TRP A 223 8.96 17.50 -27.22
N ASN A 224 8.88 18.55 -26.40
CA ASN A 224 7.91 18.87 -25.35
C ASN A 224 8.24 18.39 -23.91
N PRO A 225 8.51 19.29 -22.93
CA PRO A 225 8.99 18.93 -21.58
C PRO A 225 7.99 18.07 -20.81
N ALA A 226 8.30 16.77 -20.78
CA ALA A 226 7.40 15.70 -20.38
C ALA A 226 7.53 15.32 -18.91
N TRP A 227 6.63 15.88 -18.09
CA TRP A 227 6.39 15.46 -16.73
C TRP A 227 5.76 14.06 -16.72
N THR A 228 6.58 13.02 -16.57
CA THR A 228 6.11 11.77 -15.97
C THR A 228 6.20 11.98 -14.46
N ALA A 229 5.04 12.08 -13.79
CA ALA A 229 4.96 11.96 -12.34
C ALA A 229 5.32 10.51 -11.99
N ASN A 230 6.62 10.21 -12.00
CA ASN A 230 7.13 8.93 -11.53
C ASN A 230 6.77 8.87 -10.04
N ARG A 231 6.11 7.80 -9.57
CA ARG A 231 5.61 7.64 -8.18
C ARG A 231 6.68 7.84 -7.10
N ARG A 232 7.95 7.91 -7.50
CA ARG A 232 9.13 8.37 -6.74
C ARG A 232 9.18 9.90 -6.56
N LEU A 233 8.07 10.56 -6.23
CA LEU A 233 8.08 12.00 -5.95
C LEU A 233 8.78 12.33 -4.63
N PHE A 234 9.06 11.34 -3.77
CA PHE A 234 9.83 11.50 -2.55
C PHE A 234 10.89 10.42 -2.41
N SER A 235 12.08 10.85 -2.00
CA SER A 235 13.11 9.96 -1.45
C SER A 235 13.40 10.48 -0.05
N ILE A 236 13.08 9.69 0.97
CA ILE A 236 13.53 9.92 2.35
C ILE A 236 14.89 9.21 2.45
N THR A 237 15.96 9.95 2.71
CA THR A 237 17.31 9.35 2.90
C THR A 237 17.45 8.71 4.27
N THR A 238 18.17 7.60 4.31
CA THR A 238 18.28 6.60 5.38
C THR A 238 19.07 7.08 6.61
N ALA A 239 18.53 6.93 7.84
CA ALA A 239 19.27 7.00 9.11
C ALA A 239 18.58 6.11 10.19
N MET A 240 19.17 4.93 10.41
CA MET A 240 18.63 3.78 11.18
C MET A 240 18.14 4.08 12.60
N GLY A 241 17.06 3.38 13.01
CA GLY A 241 16.67 3.15 14.40
C GLY A 241 15.42 2.26 14.49
N SER A 242 15.53 1.07 15.10
CA SER A 242 14.47 0.04 15.16
C SER A 242 14.04 -0.29 16.60
N ARG A 243 12.73 -0.55 16.81
CA ARG A 243 12.19 -1.47 17.82
C ARG A 243 10.89 -2.10 17.29
N LEU A 244 10.85 -3.43 17.13
CA LEU A 244 9.61 -4.18 17.02
C LEU A 244 9.76 -5.62 17.55
N LEU A 245 9.12 -5.88 18.67
CA LEU A 245 8.65 -7.19 19.14
C LEU A 245 7.55 -6.81 20.14
N LEU A 246 6.25 -7.06 19.85
CA LEU A 246 5.09 -7.04 20.78
C LEU A 246 3.69 -6.94 20.11
N LEU A 247 3.55 -6.87 18.77
CA LEU A 247 2.25 -6.51 18.14
C LEU A 247 1.24 -7.64 17.85
N LEU A 248 1.63 -8.92 17.92
CA LEU A 248 0.79 -10.02 17.41
C LEU A 248 0.76 -11.22 18.36
N ASN A 249 -0.45 -11.70 18.67
CA ASN A 249 -0.67 -13.02 19.26
C ASN A 249 -1.13 -13.96 18.14
N ARG A 250 -0.35 -15.03 17.89
CA ARG A 250 -0.70 -16.08 16.94
C ARG A 250 -1.81 -16.95 17.53
N LEU A 251 -2.84 -17.25 16.74
CA LEU A 251 -3.85 -18.25 17.14
C LEU A 251 -3.14 -19.61 17.28
N ARG A 252 -3.27 -20.26 18.44
CA ARG A 252 -2.90 -21.68 18.61
C ARG A 252 -4.07 -22.51 18.13
N ASP A 253 -3.81 -23.46 17.22
CA ASP A 253 -4.72 -24.56 16.94
C ASP A 253 -4.82 -25.46 18.18
N ASP A 254 -5.95 -25.42 18.88
CA ASP A 254 -6.31 -26.39 19.92
C ASP A 254 -7.16 -27.52 19.33
N SER A 255 -6.70 -28.11 18.21
CA SER A 255 -7.37 -29.25 17.59
C SER A 255 -6.45 -30.13 16.74
N VAL A 256 -5.47 -30.77 17.37
CA VAL A 256 -5.01 -32.11 16.96
C VAL A 256 -4.67 -32.89 18.24
N GLY A 257 -5.65 -33.64 18.72
CA GLY A 257 -5.54 -34.55 19.85
C GLY A 257 -6.36 -35.81 19.58
N MET A 258 -5.79 -36.71 18.76
CA MET A 258 -5.86 -38.18 18.84
C MET A 258 -5.19 -38.80 17.61
#